data_AF-A0A0G1PLL3-F1
#
_entry.id   AF-A0A0G1PLL3-F1
#
_cell.length_a   1.000
_cell.length_b   1.000
_cell.length_c   1.000
_cell.angle_alpha   90.00
_cell.angle_beta   90.00
_cell.angle_gamma   90.00
#
_symmetry.space_group_name_H-M   'P 1'
#
loop_
_entity.id
_entity.type
_entity.pdbx_description
1 polymer ?
#
loop_
_entity_poly.entity_id
_entity_poly.type
_entity_poly.pdbx_seq_one_letter_code
_entity_poly.pdbx_strand_id
1 'polypeptide(L)'
;MILNRILRHHPTTREGSVKFFLVLLAFVCFTAVIIRLVQWMIPDSPIPLLLQEDGVIQTSSWEEALAKTDTALWLPEDVFGNEIFVIGIYLDGTVIAVFTKENWRTGQITFTPNTTLGEERAKYLTTNVDEVMVEEKIAYLFPMHGVLPLCEINVEGFPGVCPFSEVMLFEAGEVVVTIASDGEKMTKGEMIAMARSIASQGAQKNFVDGEGGQ
;
A
#
# COMPACT_ATOMS: atom_id res chain seq x y z
N MET A 1 21.01 -62.68 -22.69
CA MET A 1 20.78 -62.63 -24.15
C MET A 1 19.37 -62.14 -24.55
N ILE A 2 18.64 -61.42 -23.68
CA ILE A 2 17.24 -60.98 -23.92
C ILE A 2 17.14 -59.44 -23.99
N LEU A 3 18.12 -58.71 -23.44
CA LEU A 3 18.09 -57.24 -23.36
C LEU A 3 18.42 -56.52 -24.69
N ASN A 4 19.12 -57.17 -25.62
CA ASN A 4 19.49 -56.57 -26.92
C ASN A 4 18.40 -56.65 -27.99
N ARG A 5 17.24 -57.25 -27.69
CA ARG A 5 16.13 -57.42 -28.66
C ARG A 5 15.04 -56.35 -28.54
N ILE A 6 14.96 -55.64 -27.41
CA ILE A 6 13.92 -54.64 -27.17
C ILE A 6 14.28 -53.26 -27.77
N LEU A 7 15.56 -52.99 -28.02
CA LEU A 7 16.04 -51.72 -28.59
C LEU A 7 15.99 -51.63 -30.13
N ARG A 8 15.41 -52.61 -30.84
CA ARG A 8 15.49 -52.67 -32.31
C ARG A 8 14.22 -52.41 -33.09
N HIS A 9 13.10 -52.04 -32.45
CA HIS A 9 11.87 -51.69 -33.17
C HIS A 9 11.30 -50.35 -32.70
N HIS A 10 11.97 -49.26 -33.08
CA HIS A 10 11.26 -48.04 -33.45
C HIS A 10 11.56 -47.78 -34.93
N PRO A 11 10.62 -48.03 -35.86
CA PRO A 11 10.73 -47.43 -37.16
C PRO A 11 10.59 -45.92 -36.95
N THR A 12 11.71 -45.19 -37.03
CA THR A 12 11.72 -43.74 -37.23
C THR A 12 11.16 -43.45 -38.62
N THR A 13 9.84 -43.55 -38.77
CA THR A 13 9.14 -42.91 -39.87
C THR A 13 9.10 -41.42 -39.55
N ARG A 14 9.92 -40.65 -40.26
CA ARG A 14 10.00 -39.18 -40.20
C ARG A 14 8.60 -38.53 -40.21
N GLU A 15 7.66 -39.11 -40.95
CA GLU A 15 6.25 -38.69 -41.02
C GLU A 15 5.46 -38.87 -39.71
N GLY A 16 5.71 -39.92 -38.93
CA GLY A 16 5.02 -40.16 -37.65
C GLY A 16 5.40 -39.14 -36.58
N SER A 17 6.69 -38.76 -36.55
CA SER A 17 7.20 -37.74 -35.64
C SER A 17 6.63 -36.35 -35.95
N VAL A 18 6.47 -36.00 -37.23
CA VAL A 18 5.90 -34.72 -37.66
C VAL A 18 4.41 -34.65 -37.33
N LYS A 19 3.65 -35.73 -37.55
CA LYS A 19 2.23 -35.79 -37.18
C LYS A 19 2.03 -35.66 -35.67
N PHE A 20 2.84 -36.34 -34.88
CA PHE A 20 2.79 -36.23 -33.41
C PHE A 20 3.14 -34.81 -32.94
N PHE A 21 4.18 -34.19 -33.53
CA PHE A 21 4.56 -32.82 -33.24
C PHE A 21 3.45 -31.81 -33.59
N LEU A 22 2.77 -31.99 -34.73
CA LEU A 22 1.65 -31.12 -35.13
C LEU A 22 0.45 -31.24 -34.19
N VAL A 23 0.13 -32.44 -33.70
CA VAL A 23 -0.93 -32.65 -32.71
C VAL A 23 -0.57 -32.00 -31.37
N LEU A 24 0.67 -32.17 -30.92
CA LEU A 24 1.16 -31.52 -29.69
C LEU A 24 1.12 -29.99 -29.81
N LEU A 25 1.57 -29.44 -30.95
CA LEU A 25 1.53 -28.01 -31.23
C LEU A 25 0.09 -27.47 -31.24
N ALA A 26 -0.83 -28.19 -31.88
CA ALA A 26 -2.25 -27.83 -31.90
C ALA A 26 -2.84 -27.83 -30.48
N PHE A 27 -2.47 -28.80 -29.63
CA PHE A 27 -2.89 -28.85 -28.24
C PHE A 27 -2.33 -27.68 -27.43
N VAL A 28 -1.03 -27.36 -27.58
CA VAL A 28 -0.42 -26.18 -26.91
C VAL A 28 -1.11 -24.89 -27.34
N CYS A 29 -1.34 -24.69 -28.64
CA CYS A 29 -2.09 -23.53 -29.13
C CYS A 29 -3.52 -23.47 -28.57
N PHE A 30 -4.21 -24.60 -28.53
CA PHE A 30 -5.56 -24.68 -27.97
C PHE A 30 -5.58 -24.32 -26.47
N THR A 31 -4.65 -24.86 -25.68
CA THR A 31 -4.52 -24.52 -24.26
C THR A 31 -4.17 -23.05 -24.04
N ALA A 32 -3.29 -22.46 -24.86
CA ALA A 32 -2.96 -21.03 -24.78
C ALA A 32 -4.16 -20.13 -25.09
N VAL A 33 -4.99 -20.50 -26.09
CA VAL A 33 -6.23 -19.78 -26.40
C VAL A 33 -7.24 -19.89 -25.25
N ILE A 34 -7.40 -21.09 -24.66
CA ILE A 34 -8.27 -21.27 -23.49
C ILE A 34 -7.79 -20.43 -22.31
N ILE A 35 -6.49 -20.47 -21.98
CA ILE A 35 -5.92 -19.68 -20.88
C ILE A 35 -6.20 -18.20 -21.10
N ARG A 36 -5.99 -17.69 -22.32
CA ARG A 36 -6.23 -16.28 -22.65
C ARG A 36 -7.72 -15.90 -22.59
N LEU A 37 -8.63 -16.82 -22.97
CA LEU A 37 -10.07 -16.63 -22.79
C LEU A 37 -10.47 -16.60 -21.31
N VAL A 38 -9.88 -17.47 -20.48
CA VAL A 38 -10.12 -17.49 -19.03
C VAL A 38 -9.60 -16.20 -18.38
N GLN A 39 -8.39 -15.76 -18.72
CA GLN A 39 -7.83 -14.48 -18.24
C GLN A 39 -8.65 -13.27 -18.69
N TRP A 40 -9.27 -13.33 -19.87
CA TRP A 40 -10.18 -12.27 -20.32
C TRP A 40 -11.51 -12.26 -19.54
N MET A 41 -11.98 -13.42 -19.08
CA MET A 41 -13.22 -13.54 -18.29
C MET A 41 -13.02 -13.27 -16.78
N ILE A 42 -11.80 -13.43 -16.28
CA ILE A 42 -11.45 -13.21 -14.87
C ILE A 42 -10.51 -11.99 -14.83
N PRO A 43 -11.03 -10.77 -14.64
CA PRO A 43 -10.16 -9.61 -14.45
C PRO A 43 -9.25 -9.85 -13.24
N ASP A 44 -8.04 -9.30 -13.30
CA ASP A 44 -7.12 -9.39 -12.17
C ASP A 44 -7.80 -8.86 -10.90
N SER A 45 -7.55 -9.51 -9.77
CA SER A 45 -8.11 -9.04 -8.50
C SER A 45 -7.45 -7.70 -8.15
N PRO A 46 -8.22 -6.69 -7.68
CA PRO A 46 -7.65 -5.42 -7.29
C PRO A 46 -6.60 -5.61 -6.21
N ILE A 47 -5.51 -4.86 -6.30
CA ILE A 47 -4.54 -4.78 -5.21
C ILE A 47 -5.22 -3.99 -4.07
N PRO A 48 -5.40 -4.59 -2.88
CA PRO A 48 -6.06 -3.91 -1.78
C PRO A 48 -5.20 -2.75 -1.29
N LEU A 49 -5.78 -1.56 -1.17
CA LEU A 49 -5.09 -0.36 -0.67
C LEU A 49 -4.92 -0.36 0.85
N LEU A 50 -5.77 -1.12 1.53
CA LEU A 50 -5.78 -1.31 2.97
C LEU A 50 -5.55 -2.78 3.28
N LEU A 51 -4.83 -3.06 4.36
CA LEU A 51 -4.69 -4.40 4.88
C LEU A 51 -6.08 -4.93 5.28
N GLN A 52 -6.47 -6.08 4.71
CA GLN A 52 -7.76 -6.70 4.98
C GLN A 52 -7.63 -7.62 6.19
N GLU A 53 -8.11 -7.17 7.34
CA GLU A 53 -8.15 -7.94 8.58
C GLU A 53 -9.59 -8.10 9.08
N ASP A 54 -9.85 -9.16 9.83
CA ASP A 54 -11.16 -9.39 10.42
C ASP A 54 -11.55 -8.23 11.35
N GLY A 55 -12.72 -7.64 11.11
CA GLY A 55 -13.23 -6.52 11.90
C GLY A 55 -12.76 -5.13 11.45
N VAL A 56 -12.01 -5.02 10.34
CA VAL A 56 -11.69 -3.70 9.76
C VAL A 56 -12.96 -3.00 9.28
N ILE A 57 -13.17 -1.76 9.72
CA ILE A 57 -14.25 -0.92 9.22
C ILE A 57 -13.67 0.00 8.15
N GLN A 58 -14.31 0.04 6.98
CA GLN A 58 -13.94 0.95 5.90
C GLN A 58 -14.99 2.04 5.72
N THR A 59 -14.55 3.27 5.50
CA THR A 59 -15.37 4.42 5.14
C THR A 59 -14.61 5.33 4.16
N SER A 60 -15.31 6.15 3.39
CA SER A 60 -14.71 7.23 2.61
C SER A 60 -14.84 8.60 3.28
N SER A 61 -15.51 8.68 4.43
CA SER A 61 -15.78 9.94 5.14
C SER A 61 -14.93 10.08 6.39
N TRP A 62 -14.20 11.19 6.50
CA TRP A 62 -13.43 11.54 7.69
C TRP A 62 -14.31 11.70 8.94
N GLU A 63 -15.51 12.26 8.77
CA GLU A 63 -16.47 12.46 9.85
C GLU A 63 -16.99 11.12 10.39
N GLU A 64 -17.26 10.17 9.50
CA GLU A 64 -17.66 8.83 9.89
C GLU A 64 -16.51 8.09 10.59
N ALA A 65 -15.26 8.33 10.17
CA ALA A 65 -14.10 7.76 10.85
C ALA A 65 -13.97 8.29 12.29
N LEU A 66 -14.09 9.60 12.49
CA LEU A 66 -14.11 10.23 13.81
C LEU A 66 -15.23 9.71 14.71
N ALA A 67 -16.39 9.36 14.15
CA ALA A 67 -17.51 8.82 14.91
C ALA A 67 -17.34 7.35 15.31
N LYS A 68 -16.38 6.63 14.71
CA LYS A 68 -16.19 5.18 14.87
C LYS A 68 -14.89 4.80 15.56
N THR A 69 -14.08 5.77 15.97
CA THR A 69 -12.81 5.54 16.66
C THR A 69 -12.64 6.54 17.80
N ASP A 70 -12.04 6.08 18.89
CA ASP A 70 -11.60 6.96 19.98
C ASP A 70 -10.21 7.55 19.71
N THR A 71 -9.51 7.07 18.67
CA THR A 71 -8.20 7.59 18.25
C THR A 71 -8.35 9.04 17.79
N ALA A 72 -7.50 9.93 18.31
CA ALA A 72 -7.46 11.30 17.85
C ALA A 72 -6.98 11.37 16.39
N LEU A 73 -7.85 11.86 15.50
CA LEU A 73 -7.55 12.05 14.09
C LEU A 73 -7.55 13.54 13.75
N TRP A 74 -6.56 13.97 12.97
CA TRP A 74 -6.50 15.33 12.42
C TRP A 74 -6.32 15.28 10.92
N LEU A 75 -7.19 15.99 10.20
CA LEU A 75 -7.09 16.11 8.75
C LEU A 75 -6.12 17.26 8.43
N PRO A 76 -5.14 17.08 7.53
CA PRO A 76 -4.33 18.19 7.06
C PRO A 76 -5.21 19.34 6.52
N GLU A 77 -4.84 20.58 6.83
CA GLU A 77 -5.53 21.78 6.31
C GLU A 77 -5.46 21.87 4.78
N ASP A 78 -4.34 21.44 4.21
CA ASP A 78 -4.15 21.33 2.77
C ASP A 78 -3.71 19.91 2.43
N VAL A 79 -4.44 19.32 1.49
CA VAL A 79 -4.17 17.99 0.93
C VAL A 79 -3.64 18.10 -0.50
N PHE A 80 -3.26 19.29 -0.99
CA PHE A 80 -2.56 19.51 -2.26
C PHE A 80 -3.25 18.93 -3.50
N GLY A 81 -4.58 19.01 -3.50
CA GLY A 81 -5.44 18.45 -4.54
C GLY A 81 -5.57 16.92 -4.50
N ASN A 82 -5.17 16.29 -3.41
CA ASN A 82 -5.49 14.89 -3.11
C ASN A 82 -6.89 14.79 -2.48
N GLU A 83 -7.51 13.63 -2.66
CA GLU A 83 -8.81 13.29 -2.09
C GLU A 83 -8.69 12.02 -1.24
N ILE A 84 -9.51 11.91 -0.20
CA ILE A 84 -9.61 10.68 0.57
C ILE A 84 -10.34 9.66 -0.28
N PHE A 85 -9.68 8.53 -0.56
CA PHE A 85 -10.31 7.42 -1.26
C PHE A 85 -10.97 6.45 -0.29
N VAL A 86 -10.23 6.03 0.74
CA VAL A 86 -10.71 5.10 1.76
C VAL A 86 -9.98 5.31 3.08
N ILE A 87 -10.69 5.10 4.17
CA ILE A 87 -10.19 5.10 5.54
C ILE A 87 -10.50 3.73 6.14
N GLY A 88 -9.46 3.05 6.63
CA GLY A 88 -9.58 1.81 7.39
C GLY A 88 -9.42 2.08 8.89
N ILE A 89 -10.31 1.51 9.69
CA ILE A 89 -10.27 1.57 11.16
C ILE A 89 -10.10 0.15 11.66
N TYR A 90 -9.00 -0.09 12.36
CA TYR A 90 -8.58 -1.40 12.84
C TYR A 90 -8.97 -1.59 14.30
N LEU A 91 -9.04 -2.85 14.75
CA LEU A 91 -9.50 -3.21 16.10
C LEU A 91 -8.56 -2.72 17.22
N ASP A 92 -7.29 -2.49 16.89
CA ASP A 92 -6.29 -1.90 17.80
C ASP A 92 -6.42 -0.36 17.91
N GLY A 93 -7.37 0.23 17.19
CA GLY A 93 -7.58 1.68 17.09
C GLY A 93 -6.72 2.36 16.02
N THR A 94 -5.86 1.62 15.31
CA THR A 94 -5.09 2.18 14.19
C THR A 94 -6.06 2.67 13.11
N VAL A 95 -5.81 3.86 12.57
CA VAL A 95 -6.59 4.42 11.46
C VAL A 95 -5.67 4.71 10.29
N ILE A 96 -6.00 4.21 9.11
CA ILE A 96 -5.24 4.45 7.88
C ILE A 96 -6.13 5.15 6.87
N ALA A 97 -5.78 6.37 6.49
CA ALA A 97 -6.43 7.11 5.42
C ALA A 97 -5.57 7.09 4.15
N VAL A 98 -6.14 6.62 3.05
CA VAL A 98 -5.49 6.54 1.74
C VAL A 98 -5.93 7.70 0.87
N PHE A 99 -4.96 8.41 0.31
CA PHE A 99 -5.18 9.58 -0.52
C PHE A 99 -4.89 9.27 -1.98
N THR A 100 -5.69 9.87 -2.87
CA THR A 100 -5.57 9.70 -4.32
C THR A 100 -5.63 11.03 -5.07
N LYS A 101 -5.07 11.03 -6.27
CA LYS A 101 -5.12 12.15 -7.22
C LYS A 101 -5.05 11.57 -8.63
N GLU A 102 -5.93 12.03 -9.51
CA GLU A 102 -5.97 11.58 -10.91
C GLU A 102 -6.01 10.04 -11.06
N ASN A 103 -6.76 9.35 -10.18
CA ASN A 103 -6.88 7.90 -10.12
C ASN A 103 -5.56 7.15 -9.78
N TRP A 104 -4.62 7.80 -9.10
CA TRP A 104 -3.44 7.20 -8.51
C TRP A 104 -3.41 7.41 -7.01
N ARG A 105 -2.95 6.41 -6.25
CA ARG A 105 -2.60 6.58 -4.84
C ARG A 105 -1.41 7.53 -4.76
N THR A 106 -1.50 8.53 -3.91
CA THR A 106 -0.43 9.51 -3.70
C THR A 106 0.27 9.31 -2.36
N GLY A 107 -0.46 8.78 -1.38
CA GLY A 107 0.08 8.46 -0.09
C GLY A 107 -0.96 7.88 0.85
N GLN A 108 -0.53 7.60 2.07
CA GLN A 108 -1.43 7.29 3.17
C GLN A 108 -0.96 7.99 4.44
N ILE A 109 -1.93 8.28 5.31
CA ILE A 109 -1.69 8.77 6.66
C ILE A 109 -2.18 7.70 7.62
N THR A 110 -1.31 7.24 8.50
CA THR A 110 -1.62 6.26 9.54
C THR A 110 -1.52 6.92 10.91
N PHE A 111 -2.59 6.82 11.70
CA PHE A 111 -2.64 7.23 13.10
C PHE A 111 -2.59 5.97 13.95
N THR A 112 -1.52 5.80 14.70
CA THR A 112 -1.33 4.65 15.58
C THR A 112 -1.43 5.11 17.03
N PRO A 113 -2.50 4.74 17.76
CA PRO A 113 -2.59 5.01 19.19
C PRO A 113 -1.74 4.03 19.99
N ASN A 114 -1.56 4.30 21.28
CA ASN A 114 -0.96 3.37 22.25
C ASN A 114 0.45 2.86 21.88
N THR A 115 1.20 3.65 21.11
CA THR A 115 2.57 3.36 20.68
C THR A 115 3.42 4.61 20.89
N THR A 116 4.74 4.43 20.91
CA THR A 116 5.69 5.53 20.99
C THR A 116 6.40 5.75 19.65
N LEU A 117 6.90 6.97 19.42
CA LEU A 117 7.66 7.27 18.21
C LEU A 117 8.89 6.35 18.06
N GLY A 118 9.50 5.94 19.17
CA GLY A 118 10.62 4.99 19.19
C GLY A 118 10.24 3.58 18.76
N GLU A 119 9.08 3.08 19.19
CA GLU A 119 8.57 1.76 18.81
C GLU A 119 8.18 1.72 17.33
N GLU A 120 7.49 2.76 16.82
CA GLU A 120 7.17 2.86 15.39
C GLU A 120 8.44 2.99 14.54
N ARG A 121 9.39 3.84 14.97
CA ARG A 121 10.69 3.98 14.30
C ARG A 121 11.44 2.65 14.21
N ALA A 122 11.37 1.81 15.24
CA ALA A 122 12.05 0.51 15.26
C ALA A 122 11.55 -0.46 14.18
N LYS A 123 10.35 -0.24 13.60
CA LYS A 123 9.83 -1.03 12.47
C LYS A 123 10.57 -0.76 11.15
N TYR A 124 11.26 0.37 11.03
CA TYR A 124 11.98 0.76 9.83
C TYR A 124 13.46 0.38 9.94
N LEU A 125 13.88 -0.64 9.20
CA LEU A 125 15.23 -1.21 9.24
C LEU A 125 16.27 -0.44 8.38
N THR A 126 16.05 0.85 8.10
CA THR A 126 16.96 1.65 7.25
C THR A 126 17.98 2.43 8.07
N THR A 127 19.22 2.50 7.57
CA THR A 127 20.29 3.30 8.16
C THR A 127 20.24 4.77 7.75
N ASN A 128 19.50 5.09 6.69
CA ASN A 128 19.34 6.46 6.21
C ASN A 128 18.04 7.01 6.82
N VAL A 129 18.19 7.91 7.79
CA VAL A 129 17.08 8.64 8.42
C VAL A 129 17.44 10.11 8.42
N ASP A 130 16.59 10.92 7.79
CA ASP A 130 16.68 12.37 7.86
C ASP A 130 15.82 12.84 9.04
N GLU A 131 16.35 13.72 9.87
CA GLU A 131 15.58 14.37 10.94
C GLU A 131 15.07 15.73 10.44
N VAL A 132 13.77 15.96 10.56
CA VAL A 132 13.11 17.19 10.12
C VAL A 132 12.31 17.79 11.27
N MET A 133 12.35 19.10 11.43
CA MET A 133 11.53 19.79 12.43
C MET A 133 10.10 19.96 11.91
N VAL A 134 9.16 19.36 12.65
CA VAL A 134 7.71 19.54 12.50
C VAL A 134 7.23 20.25 13.75
N GLU A 135 6.91 21.55 13.61
CA GLU A 135 6.76 22.47 14.74
C GLU A 135 8.01 22.45 15.65
N GLU A 136 7.84 22.17 16.94
CA GLU A 136 8.92 22.08 17.93
C GLU A 136 9.40 20.63 18.18
N LYS A 137 8.89 19.65 17.44
CA LYS A 137 9.24 18.23 17.60
C LYS A 137 10.07 17.71 16.41
N ILE A 138 10.88 16.69 16.69
CA ILE A 138 11.62 15.95 15.67
C ILE A 138 10.68 14.96 14.99
N ALA A 139 10.63 15.03 13.66
CA ALA A 139 10.08 14.01 12.79
C ALA A 139 11.21 13.24 12.12
N TYR A 140 10.98 11.95 11.86
CA TYR A 140 11.93 11.09 11.18
C TYR A 140 11.44 10.80 9.77
N LEU A 141 12.26 11.08 8.77
CA LEU A 141 12.00 10.83 7.37
C LEU A 141 12.89 9.67 6.87
N PHE A 142 12.24 8.64 6.35
CA PHE A 142 12.84 7.40 5.89
C PHE A 142 12.71 7.31 4.37
N PRO A 143 13.80 7.43 3.60
CA PRO A 143 13.78 7.03 2.20
C PRO A 143 13.67 5.50 2.12
N MET A 144 12.60 5.04 1.47
CA MET A 144 12.33 3.64 1.20
C MET A 144 13.02 3.26 -0.11
N HIS A 145 14.31 2.89 -0.02
CA HIS A 145 15.03 2.32 -1.17
C HIS A 145 14.75 0.83 -1.24
N GLY A 146 13.83 0.43 -2.11
CA GLY A 146 13.48 -0.98 -2.33
C GLY A 146 13.47 -1.34 -3.81
N VAL A 147 13.75 -2.61 -4.11
CA VAL A 147 13.51 -3.26 -5.41
C VAL A 147 12.01 -3.57 -5.57
N LEU A 148 11.17 -2.64 -5.14
CA LEU A 148 9.72 -2.81 -5.08
C LEU A 148 9.15 -2.82 -6.51
N PRO A 149 7.99 -3.48 -6.74
CA PRO A 149 7.40 -3.56 -8.07
C PRO A 149 7.22 -2.16 -8.68
N LEU A 150 7.34 -2.07 -10.00
CA LEU A 150 7.00 -0.84 -10.72
C LEU A 150 5.55 -0.46 -10.42
N CYS A 151 5.19 0.81 -10.59
CA CYS A 151 3.81 1.27 -10.53
C CYS A 151 2.86 0.32 -11.27
N GLU A 152 1.79 -0.11 -10.61
CA GLU A 152 0.79 -1.00 -11.16
C GLU A 152 -0.52 -0.24 -11.38
N ILE A 153 -1.10 -0.39 -12.56
CA ILE A 153 -2.46 0.07 -12.83
C ILE A 153 -3.40 -0.93 -12.17
N ASN A 154 -4.29 -0.42 -11.32
CA ASN A 154 -5.29 -1.25 -10.65
C ASN A 154 -6.54 -1.38 -11.54
N VAL A 155 -7.40 -2.36 -11.25
CA VAL A 155 -8.63 -2.58 -12.03
C VAL A 155 -9.62 -1.42 -11.91
N GLU A 156 -10.58 -1.34 -12.84
CA GLU A 156 -11.58 -0.26 -12.89
C GLU A 156 -12.25 -0.02 -11.53
N GLY A 157 -12.19 1.22 -11.06
CA GLY A 157 -12.74 1.66 -9.77
C GLY A 157 -11.73 1.68 -8.62
N PHE A 158 -10.50 1.18 -8.82
CA PHE A 158 -9.41 1.31 -7.86
C PHE A 158 -8.28 2.19 -8.42
N PRO A 159 -7.64 3.03 -7.59
CA PRO A 159 -6.52 3.84 -8.02
C PRO A 159 -5.30 2.96 -8.30
N GLY A 160 -4.50 3.37 -9.28
CA GLY A 160 -3.17 2.81 -9.51
C GLY A 160 -2.28 3.01 -8.28
N VAL A 161 -1.32 2.13 -8.08
CA VAL A 161 -0.44 2.13 -6.90
C VAL A 161 1.01 2.07 -7.33
N CYS A 162 1.88 2.89 -6.75
CA CYS A 162 3.31 2.61 -6.74
C CYS A 162 3.79 2.36 -5.31
N PRO A 163 4.97 1.75 -5.15
CA PRO A 163 5.55 1.56 -3.83
C PRO A 163 5.81 2.89 -3.14
N PHE A 164 5.67 2.90 -1.81
CA PHE A 164 6.08 4.07 -1.03
C PHE A 164 7.58 4.27 -1.16
N SER A 165 7.97 5.48 -1.51
CA SER A 165 9.37 5.88 -1.66
C SER A 165 9.90 6.61 -0.42
N GLU A 166 9.00 7.18 0.37
CA GLU A 166 9.33 7.96 1.55
C GLU A 166 8.28 7.72 2.62
N VAL A 167 8.73 7.70 3.86
CA VAL A 167 7.85 7.63 5.03
C VAL A 167 8.31 8.65 6.05
N MET A 168 7.37 9.40 6.63
CA MET A 168 7.63 10.33 7.72
C MET A 168 6.90 9.86 8.98
N LEU A 169 7.60 9.81 10.10
CA LEU A 169 7.07 9.51 11.42
C LEU A 169 7.19 10.72 12.34
N PHE A 170 6.12 11.07 13.05
CA PHE A 170 6.12 12.12 14.06
C PHE A 170 5.01 11.90 15.09
N GLU A 171 5.05 12.64 16.19
CA GLU A 171 3.99 12.62 17.20
C GLU A 171 3.03 13.79 17.02
N ALA A 172 1.74 13.52 17.12
CA ALA A 172 0.70 14.54 17.23
C ALA A 172 -0.22 14.14 18.39
N GLY A 173 -0.30 14.97 19.43
CA GLY A 173 -1.02 14.60 20.66
C GLY A 173 -0.44 13.33 21.29
N GLU A 174 -1.30 12.34 21.54
CA GLU A 174 -0.96 11.02 22.12
C GLU A 174 -0.83 9.90 21.07
N VAL A 175 -0.84 10.24 19.77
CA VAL A 175 -0.72 9.26 18.69
C VAL A 175 0.55 9.48 17.88
N VAL A 176 1.10 8.39 17.36
CA VAL A 176 2.16 8.46 16.37
C VAL A 176 1.51 8.50 14.99
N VAL A 177 1.93 9.48 14.19
CA VAL A 177 1.44 9.68 12.83
C VAL A 177 2.53 9.27 11.85
N THR A 178 2.14 8.44 10.89
CA THR A 178 2.96 8.03 9.76
C THR A 178 2.39 8.61 8.48
N ILE A 179 3.16 9.35 7.71
CA ILE A 179 2.78 9.75 6.34
C ILE A 179 3.69 9.01 5.38
N ALA A 180 3.12 8.14 4.54
CA ALA A 180 3.86 7.43 3.50
C ALA A 180 3.54 8.03 2.14
N SER A 181 4.58 8.33 1.36
CA SER A 181 4.51 8.98 0.05
C SER A 181 4.84 8.03 -1.09
N ASP A 182 3.98 8.03 -2.10
CA ASP A 182 4.35 7.58 -3.42
C ASP A 182 5.21 8.68 -4.09
N GLY A 183 6.48 8.39 -4.34
CA GLY A 183 7.53 9.40 -4.58
C GLY A 183 7.37 10.27 -5.81
N GLU A 184 6.61 9.81 -6.79
CA GLU A 184 6.31 10.59 -7.99
C GLU A 184 5.02 11.40 -7.86
N LYS A 185 4.24 11.17 -6.80
CA LYS A 185 2.87 11.68 -6.65
C LYS A 185 2.70 12.63 -5.46
N MET A 186 3.62 12.59 -4.50
CA MET A 186 3.68 13.57 -3.41
C MET A 186 5.13 13.92 -3.07
N THR A 187 5.41 15.21 -3.04
CA THR A 187 6.74 15.76 -2.74
C THR A 187 7.04 15.76 -1.24
N LYS A 188 8.32 15.76 -0.88
CA LYS A 188 8.78 16.00 0.50
C LYS A 188 8.15 17.24 1.12
N GLY A 189 8.03 18.33 0.36
CA GLY A 189 7.48 19.59 0.84
C GLY A 189 6.01 19.48 1.25
N GLU A 190 5.20 18.84 0.41
CA GLU A 190 3.78 18.57 0.69
C GLU A 190 3.62 17.68 1.92
N MET A 191 4.44 16.62 2.03
CA MET A 191 4.44 15.74 3.20
C MET A 191 4.81 16.48 4.50
N ILE A 192 5.85 17.32 4.50
CA ILE A 192 6.24 18.14 5.66
C ILE A 192 5.13 19.13 6.02
N ALA A 193 4.49 19.76 5.03
CA ALA A 193 3.41 20.71 5.26
C ALA A 193 2.18 20.04 5.91
N MET A 194 1.80 18.85 5.42
CA MET A 194 0.74 18.05 6.05
C MET A 194 1.10 17.65 7.48
N ALA A 195 2.34 17.21 7.71
CA ALA A 195 2.81 16.83 9.04
C ALA A 195 2.71 17.99 10.04
N ARG A 196 3.11 19.20 9.63
CA ARG A 196 3.00 20.41 10.45
C ARG A 196 1.55 20.77 10.78
N SER A 197 0.68 20.71 9.79
CA SER A 197 -0.74 20.98 10.01
C SER A 197 -1.36 19.99 11.00
N ILE A 198 -1.07 18.69 10.87
CA ILE A 198 -1.53 17.66 11.80
C ILE A 198 -0.95 17.89 13.21
N ALA A 199 0.35 18.12 13.31
CA ALA A 199 1.03 18.31 14.59
C ALA A 199 0.53 19.55 15.35
N SER A 200 0.30 20.66 14.64
CA SER A 200 -0.27 21.89 15.20
C SER A 200 -1.66 21.65 15.80
N GLN A 201 -2.54 20.95 15.07
CA GLN A 201 -3.87 20.60 15.58
C GLN A 201 -3.81 19.67 16.80
N GLY A 202 -2.89 18.70 16.81
CA GLY A 202 -2.68 17.82 17.95
C GLY A 202 -2.14 18.53 19.19
N ALA A 203 -1.25 19.51 19.00
CA ALA A 203 -0.72 20.32 20.10
C ALA A 203 -1.80 21.22 20.75
N GLN A 204 -2.69 21.80 19.94
CA GLN A 204 -3.76 22.68 20.43
C GLN A 204 -4.79 21.94 21.29
N LYS A 205 -5.15 20.70 20.94
CA LYS A 205 -6.13 19.92 21.71
C LYS A 205 -5.64 19.58 23.12
N ASN A 206 -4.36 19.21 23.25
CA ASN A 206 -3.73 18.93 24.55
C ASN A 206 -3.65 20.17 25.46
N PHE A 207 -3.60 21.38 24.91
CA PHE A 207 -3.60 22.61 25.69
C PHE A 207 -4.98 22.91 26.28
N VAL A 208 -6.05 22.69 25.53
CA VAL A 208 -7.43 22.93 25.97
C VAL A 208 -7.87 21.94 27.05
N ASP A 209 -7.48 20.67 26.93
CA ASP A 209 -7.83 19.64 27.93
C ASP A 209 -6.97 19.74 29.22
N GLY A 210 -5.85 20.48 29.16
CA GLY A 210 -4.94 20.70 30.30
C GLY A 210 -5.32 21.85 31.24
N GLU A 211 -6.14 22.82 30.81
CA GLU A 211 -6.55 23.97 31.64
C GLU A 211 -7.84 23.71 32.45
N GLY A 212 -8.48 22.54 32.30
CA GLY A 212 -9.73 22.18 33.00
C GLY A 212 -9.57 21.44 34.34
N GLY A 213 -8.34 21.22 34.80
CA GLY A 213 -8.03 20.40 35.98
C GLY A 213 -7.36 21.17 37.13
N GLN A 214 -8.09 22.09 37.76
CA GLN A 214 -7.81 22.56 39.13
C GLN A 214 -9.11 22.66 39.93
#